data_AF-A0ABD2K7K3-F1
#
_entry.id   AF-A0ABD2K7K3-F1
#
_cell.length_a   1.000
_cell.length_b   1.000
_cell.length_c   1.000
_cell.angle_alpha   90.00
_cell.angle_beta   90.00
_cell.angle_gamma   90.00
#
_symmetry.space_group_name_H-M   'P 1'
#
loop_
_entity.id
_entity.type
_entity.pdbx_description
1 polymer ?
#
loop_
_entity_poly.entity_id
_entity_poly.type
_entity_poly.pdbx_seq_one_letter_code
_entity_poly.pdbx_strand_id
1 'polypeptide(L)'
;MASINTSSNDPLYLAYRFAGPSADLIVPAVALNFVALVGIVLNGTVLMVTVKSSSLRGSANFLMALICLCELVHQIGHIFFLVVVISGINFVSLLTADLIMAPMIFAINCGLMAMLCAAVDRLFAVISPLKHMEILLQFKYVYLFSYLLICTIYGAYSLNYVLANAFENAGNPTTGMLAESFRGTIGHKSVTHTFIISLCSSCCYVTIFVLIRRRNFVNQQTNARVLRSLVIILSINIVGYVFTLAIYQFIGAFRHMFGSPIRIWQFGFIAGILLNAAAGSNAIVLYFNSTDYRRLFKKEFKMCFELFHNKNGQRNFQINFV
;
A
#
# COMPACT_ATOMS: atom_id res chain seq x y z
N MET A 1 1.50 16.90 10.93
CA MET A 1 0.32 16.10 11.33
C MET A 1 0.01 16.49 12.76
N ALA A 2 -1.22 16.91 13.09
CA ALA A 2 -1.58 17.19 14.47
C ALA A 2 -1.35 15.90 15.27
N SER A 3 -0.35 15.92 16.13
CA SER A 3 0.20 14.74 16.76
C SER A 3 -0.76 14.25 17.84
N ILE A 4 -1.25 13.02 17.70
CA ILE A 4 -2.24 12.44 18.63
C ILE A 4 -1.59 11.62 19.75
N ASN A 5 -0.27 11.77 19.97
CA ASN A 5 0.46 11.06 21.03
C ASN A 5 1.87 11.64 21.18
N THR A 6 2.05 12.67 22.02
CA THR A 6 3.37 13.35 22.12
C THR A 6 3.90 13.59 23.51
N SER A 7 3.21 13.18 24.57
CA SER A 7 3.79 13.27 25.90
C SER A 7 3.12 12.33 26.86
N SER A 8 3.74 12.13 28.02
CA SER A 8 3.09 11.55 29.19
C SER A 8 1.80 12.27 29.61
N ASN A 9 1.54 13.47 29.06
CA ASN A 9 0.33 14.25 29.29
C ASN A 9 -0.70 14.14 28.14
N ASP A 10 -0.47 13.27 27.15
CA ASP A 10 -1.42 13.07 26.07
C ASP A 10 -2.75 12.49 26.61
N PRO A 11 -3.92 13.06 26.27
CA PRO A 11 -5.20 12.56 26.75
C PRO A 11 -5.49 11.09 26.40
N LEU A 12 -5.00 10.59 25.27
CA LEU A 12 -5.15 9.19 24.88
C LEU A 12 -4.28 8.30 25.78
N TYR A 13 -3.02 8.69 26.01
CA TYR A 13 -2.12 7.98 26.92
C TYR A 13 -2.67 7.95 28.35
N LEU A 14 -3.12 9.10 28.86
CA LEU A 14 -3.69 9.21 30.21
C LEU A 14 -4.94 8.35 30.38
N ALA A 15 -5.78 8.24 29.35
CA ALA A 15 -6.98 7.43 29.38
C ALA A 15 -6.68 5.91 29.41
N TYR A 16 -5.65 5.45 28.69
CA TYR A 16 -5.49 4.01 28.42
C TYR A 16 -4.23 3.35 28.99
N ARG A 17 -3.26 4.10 29.55
CA ARG A 17 -1.97 3.54 30.04
C ARG A 17 -2.08 2.45 31.11
N PHE A 18 -3.20 2.39 31.83
CA PHE A 18 -3.47 1.36 32.86
C PHE A 18 -4.87 0.73 32.70
N ALA A 19 -5.52 0.92 31.55
CA ALA A 19 -6.88 0.44 31.33
C ALA A 19 -6.96 -1.06 31.04
N GLY A 20 -5.82 -1.72 30.78
CA GLY A 20 -5.80 -3.08 30.24
C GLY A 20 -6.41 -3.12 28.83
N PRO A 21 -6.89 -4.29 28.37
CA PRO A 21 -7.54 -4.42 27.08
C PRO A 21 -8.78 -3.51 26.96
N SER A 22 -8.75 -2.55 26.03
CA SER A 22 -9.83 -1.58 25.83
C SER A 22 -10.47 -1.73 24.46
N ALA A 23 -11.81 -1.80 24.41
CA ALA A 23 -12.57 -1.90 23.17
C ALA A 23 -12.30 -0.70 22.22
N ASP A 24 -12.07 0.49 22.78
CA ASP A 24 -11.78 1.71 22.01
C ASP A 24 -10.47 1.64 21.21
N LEU A 25 -9.52 0.81 21.65
CA LEU A 25 -8.25 0.55 20.96
C LEU A 25 -8.30 -0.73 20.12
N ILE A 26 -8.93 -1.78 20.65
CA ILE A 26 -9.00 -3.09 20.00
C ILE A 26 -9.85 -3.05 18.73
N VAL A 27 -11.02 -2.41 18.76
CA VAL A 27 -11.93 -2.39 17.60
C VAL A 27 -11.26 -1.76 16.36
N PRO A 28 -10.64 -0.56 16.45
CA PRO A 28 -9.90 0.00 15.32
C PRO A 28 -8.72 -0.88 14.87
N ALA A 29 -7.99 -1.50 15.81
CA ALA A 29 -6.88 -2.38 15.48
C ALA A 29 -7.33 -3.63 14.70
N VAL A 30 -8.42 -4.27 15.13
CA VAL A 30 -9.02 -5.43 14.45
C VAL A 30 -9.52 -5.03 13.06
N ALA A 31 -10.24 -3.91 12.94
CA ALA A 31 -10.75 -3.43 11.66
C ALA A 31 -9.61 -3.15 10.66
N LEU A 32 -8.56 -2.46 11.09
CA LEU A 32 -7.40 -2.17 10.26
C LEU A 32 -6.66 -3.46 9.84
N ASN A 33 -6.45 -4.39 10.79
CA ASN A 33 -5.78 -5.66 10.51
C ASN A 33 -6.57 -6.56 9.59
N PHE A 34 -7.91 -6.54 9.67
CA PHE A 34 -8.75 -7.29 8.74
C PHE A 34 -8.52 -6.85 7.28
N VAL A 35 -8.51 -5.53 7.04
CA VAL A 35 -8.25 -4.98 5.70
C VAL A 35 -6.80 -5.22 5.27
N ALA A 36 -5.84 -5.05 6.18
CA ALA A 36 -4.45 -5.36 5.92
C ALA A 36 -4.23 -6.84 5.56
N LEU A 37 -4.90 -7.78 6.24
CA LEU A 37 -4.82 -9.21 5.96
C LEU A 37 -5.31 -9.55 4.55
N VAL A 38 -6.42 -8.96 4.12
CA VAL A 38 -6.91 -9.09 2.74
C VAL A 38 -5.85 -8.58 1.76
N GLY A 39 -5.25 -7.43 2.04
CA GLY A 39 -4.16 -6.88 1.23
C GLY A 39 -2.92 -7.78 1.17
N ILE A 40 -2.47 -8.33 2.30
CA ILE A 40 -1.33 -9.26 2.39
C ILE A 40 -1.56 -10.47 1.49
N VAL A 41 -2.75 -11.09 1.58
CA VAL A 41 -3.10 -12.25 0.76
C VAL A 41 -3.10 -11.87 -0.72
N LEU A 42 -3.79 -10.79 -1.09
CA LEU A 42 -3.94 -10.36 -2.48
C LEU A 42 -2.59 -9.97 -3.10
N ASN A 43 -1.78 -9.15 -2.42
CA ASN A 43 -0.45 -8.78 -2.88
C ASN A 43 0.48 -10.01 -2.98
N GLY A 44 0.39 -10.94 -2.02
CA GLY A 44 1.10 -12.23 -2.06
C GLY A 44 0.73 -13.07 -3.28
N THR A 45 -0.54 -13.10 -3.67
CA THR A 45 -0.96 -13.83 -4.89
C THR A 45 -0.37 -13.23 -6.17
N VAL A 46 -0.27 -11.90 -6.27
CA VAL A 46 0.36 -11.22 -7.42
C VAL A 46 1.84 -11.57 -7.49
N LEU A 47 2.55 -11.53 -6.36
CA LEU A 47 3.97 -11.92 -6.29
C LEU A 47 4.19 -13.36 -6.75
N MET A 48 3.41 -14.29 -6.21
CA MET A 48 3.49 -15.71 -6.56
C MET A 48 3.31 -15.92 -8.07
N VAL A 49 2.27 -15.32 -8.65
CA VAL A 49 1.96 -15.46 -10.08
C VAL A 49 3.06 -14.82 -10.95
N THR A 50 3.56 -13.65 -10.56
CA THR A 50 4.61 -12.95 -11.31
C THR A 50 5.95 -13.69 -11.28
N VAL A 51 6.32 -14.29 -10.14
CA VAL A 51 7.55 -15.08 -10.02
C VAL A 51 7.47 -16.39 -10.81
N LYS A 52 6.34 -17.10 -10.73
CA LYS A 52 6.16 -18.39 -11.41
C LYS A 52 6.03 -18.26 -12.92
N SER A 53 5.46 -17.16 -13.43
CA SER A 53 5.19 -17.03 -14.86
C SER A 53 6.32 -16.35 -15.62
N SER A 54 6.95 -17.09 -16.53
CA SER A 54 7.93 -16.51 -17.47
C SER A 54 7.32 -15.44 -18.39
N SER A 55 6.01 -15.52 -18.67
CA SER A 55 5.30 -14.55 -19.49
C SER A 55 5.18 -13.17 -18.83
N LEU A 56 5.43 -13.07 -17.52
CA LEU A 56 5.34 -11.83 -16.77
C LEU A 56 6.70 -11.16 -16.51
N ARG A 57 7.79 -11.60 -17.15
CA ARG A 57 9.16 -11.08 -16.89
C ARG A 57 9.49 -9.72 -17.54
N GLY A 58 8.50 -8.86 -17.78
CA GLY A 58 8.68 -7.50 -18.33
C GLY A 58 8.92 -6.44 -17.24
N SER A 59 9.43 -5.25 -17.62
CA SER A 59 9.73 -4.18 -16.64
C SER A 59 8.52 -3.72 -15.84
N ALA A 60 7.35 -3.59 -16.49
CA ALA A 60 6.09 -3.24 -15.83
C ALA A 60 5.72 -4.20 -14.70
N ASN A 61 5.82 -5.51 -14.98
CA ASN A 61 5.46 -6.54 -14.03
C ASN A 61 6.51 -6.69 -12.93
N PHE A 62 7.79 -6.42 -13.22
CA PHE A 62 8.83 -6.32 -12.19
C PHE A 62 8.51 -5.19 -11.20
N LEU A 63 8.21 -3.98 -11.70
CA LEU A 63 7.85 -2.85 -10.84
C LEU A 63 6.53 -3.09 -10.09
N MET A 64 5.54 -3.73 -10.74
CA MET A 64 4.31 -4.14 -10.09
C MET A 64 4.56 -5.16 -8.97
N ALA A 65 5.45 -6.13 -9.18
CA ALA A 65 5.85 -7.08 -8.15
C ALA A 65 6.58 -6.37 -7.01
N LEU A 66 7.49 -5.43 -7.30
CA LEU A 66 8.15 -4.63 -6.28
C LEU A 66 7.14 -3.84 -5.42
N ILE A 67 6.14 -3.22 -6.05
CA ILE A 67 5.05 -2.53 -5.34
C ILE A 67 4.27 -3.50 -4.46
N CYS A 68 3.84 -4.65 -4.97
CA CYS A 68 3.14 -5.65 -4.17
C CYS A 68 3.98 -6.19 -3.01
N LEU A 69 5.30 -6.35 -3.18
CA LEU A 69 6.20 -6.74 -2.11
C LEU A 69 6.26 -5.67 -1.02
N CYS A 70 6.43 -4.41 -1.41
CA CYS A 70 6.43 -3.28 -0.50
C CYS A 70 5.11 -3.15 0.27
N GLU A 71 3.98 -3.26 -0.42
CA GLU A 71 2.66 -3.19 0.24
C GLU A 71 2.42 -4.39 1.16
N LEU A 72 2.85 -5.60 0.78
CA LEU A 72 2.78 -6.77 1.67
C LEU A 72 3.57 -6.54 2.96
N VAL A 73 4.82 -6.09 2.85
CA VAL A 73 5.67 -5.84 4.03
C VAL A 73 5.11 -4.69 4.87
N HIS A 74 4.67 -3.60 4.25
CA HIS A 74 3.98 -2.49 4.91
C HIS A 74 2.79 -3.00 5.75
N GLN A 75 1.90 -3.79 5.15
CA GLN A 75 0.65 -4.24 5.78
C GLN A 75 0.88 -5.17 6.98
N ILE A 76 1.98 -5.94 6.99
CA ILE A 76 2.38 -6.74 8.17
C ILE A 76 2.60 -5.86 9.40
N GLY A 77 2.98 -4.59 9.23
CA GLY A 77 3.21 -3.65 10.33
C GLY A 77 1.98 -3.40 11.20
N HIS A 78 0.77 -3.58 10.66
CA HIS A 78 -0.46 -3.42 11.43
C HIS A 78 -0.65 -4.51 12.49
N ILE A 79 0.01 -5.67 12.34
CA ILE A 79 -0.03 -6.76 13.33
C ILE A 79 0.61 -6.31 14.65
N PHE A 80 1.67 -5.49 14.59
CA PHE A 80 2.34 -4.99 15.78
C PHE A 80 1.37 -4.16 16.65
N PHE A 81 0.65 -3.22 16.05
CA PHE A 81 -0.39 -2.45 16.72
C PHE A 81 -1.44 -3.34 17.38
N LEU A 82 -1.92 -4.37 16.68
CA LEU A 82 -2.90 -5.32 17.21
C LEU A 82 -2.41 -6.05 18.46
N VAL A 83 -1.17 -6.54 18.43
CA VAL A 83 -0.55 -7.26 19.55
C VAL A 83 -0.40 -6.35 20.78
N VAL A 84 0.04 -5.10 20.57
CA VAL A 84 0.20 -4.13 21.67
C VAL A 84 -1.14 -3.84 22.37
N VAL A 85 -2.23 -3.65 21.63
CA VAL A 85 -3.53 -3.32 22.23
C VAL A 85 -4.27 -4.53 22.80
N ILE A 86 -4.18 -5.72 22.17
CA ILE A 86 -4.83 -6.94 22.69
C ILE A 86 -4.15 -7.43 23.97
N SER A 87 -2.83 -7.27 24.09
CA SER A 87 -2.10 -7.62 25.32
C SER A 87 -2.46 -6.74 26.52
N GLY A 88 -3.18 -5.63 26.31
CA GLY A 88 -3.51 -4.67 27.35
C GLY A 88 -2.35 -3.76 27.77
N ILE A 89 -1.18 -3.89 27.13
CA ILE A 89 -0.04 -2.97 27.32
C ILE A 89 -0.41 -1.58 26.81
N ASN A 90 -1.15 -1.52 25.69
CA ASN A 90 -1.67 -0.33 24.99
C ASN A 90 -0.62 0.67 24.48
N PHE A 91 0.50 0.85 25.17
CA PHE A 91 1.57 1.76 24.78
C PHE A 91 2.95 1.14 24.98
N VAL A 92 3.80 1.32 23.99
CA VAL A 92 5.22 0.99 24.03
C VAL A 92 6.04 2.26 23.78
N SER A 93 7.35 2.20 24.01
CA SER A 93 8.24 3.31 23.69
C SER A 93 8.32 3.51 22.18
N LEU A 94 8.42 4.76 21.70
CA LEU A 94 8.52 5.06 20.27
C LEU A 94 9.71 4.35 19.64
N LEU A 95 10.87 4.37 20.29
CA LEU A 95 12.07 3.73 19.76
C LEU A 95 11.87 2.22 19.58
N THR A 96 11.27 1.55 20.57
CA THR A 96 10.95 0.13 20.46
C THR A 96 10.00 -0.15 19.30
N ALA A 97 8.93 0.65 19.18
CA ALA A 97 7.95 0.51 18.11
C ALA A 97 8.59 0.70 16.73
N ASP A 98 9.33 1.78 16.53
CA ASP A 98 9.91 2.15 15.24
C ASP A 98 11.05 1.20 14.81
N LEU A 99 11.81 0.65 15.77
CA LEU A 99 12.80 -0.40 15.46
C LEU A 99 12.12 -1.70 15.00
N ILE A 100 11.03 -2.12 15.66
CA ILE A 100 10.27 -3.31 15.26
C ILE A 100 9.60 -3.09 13.89
N MET A 101 9.04 -1.89 13.66
CA MET A 101 8.36 -1.53 12.42
C MET A 101 9.30 -1.06 11.30
N ALA A 102 10.62 -1.02 11.52
CA ALA A 102 11.59 -0.49 10.56
C ALA A 102 11.46 -1.09 9.15
N PRO A 103 11.29 -2.42 8.96
CA PRO A 103 11.08 -3.00 7.63
C PRO A 103 9.81 -2.48 6.94
N MET A 104 8.76 -2.21 7.71
CA MET A 104 7.46 -1.75 7.21
C MET A 104 7.49 -0.27 6.85
N ILE A 105 8.17 0.54 7.67
CA ILE A 105 8.46 1.95 7.39
C ILE A 105 9.33 2.07 6.12
N PHE A 106 10.34 1.22 5.98
CA PHE A 106 11.12 1.15 4.75
C PHE A 106 10.24 0.78 3.55
N ALA A 107 9.42 -0.26 3.69
CA ALA A 107 8.62 -0.81 2.62
C ALA A 107 7.55 0.16 2.09
N ILE A 108 6.81 0.86 2.95
CA ILE A 108 5.79 1.83 2.51
C ILE A 108 6.41 2.96 1.67
N ASN A 109 7.58 3.47 2.09
CA ASN A 109 8.27 4.53 1.36
C ASN A 109 8.93 4.02 0.07
N CYS A 110 9.51 2.81 0.10
CA CYS A 110 10.04 2.14 -1.08
C CYS A 110 8.93 1.89 -2.12
N GLY A 111 7.75 1.45 -1.68
CA GLY A 111 6.58 1.23 -2.52
C GLY A 111 6.06 2.52 -3.17
N LEU A 112 6.03 3.62 -2.41
CA LEU A 112 5.70 4.95 -2.92
C LEU A 112 6.64 5.39 -4.06
N MET A 113 7.96 5.21 -3.90
CA MET A 113 8.91 5.49 -4.96
C MET A 113 8.76 4.52 -6.14
N ALA A 114 8.50 3.24 -5.88
CA ALA A 114 8.28 2.24 -6.92
C ALA A 114 7.07 2.57 -7.81
N MET A 115 6.02 3.17 -7.24
CA MET A 115 4.87 3.67 -8.02
C MET A 115 5.27 4.79 -8.99
N LEU A 116 6.12 5.74 -8.57
CA LEU A 116 6.65 6.77 -9.46
C LEU A 116 7.55 6.16 -10.54
N CYS A 117 8.44 5.24 -10.17
CA CYS A 117 9.27 4.52 -11.13
C CYS A 117 8.43 3.77 -12.16
N ALA A 118 7.32 3.14 -11.74
CA ALA A 118 6.36 2.50 -12.65
C ALA A 118 5.71 3.51 -13.60
N ALA A 119 5.31 4.69 -13.10
CA ALA A 119 4.75 5.75 -13.94
C ALA A 119 5.76 6.25 -14.98
N VAL A 120 7.03 6.42 -14.59
CA VAL A 120 8.12 6.86 -15.47
C VAL A 120 8.47 5.81 -16.52
N ASP A 121 8.62 4.54 -16.14
CA ASP A 121 8.87 3.43 -17.09
C ASP A 121 7.74 3.32 -18.13
N ARG A 122 6.48 3.46 -17.70
CA ARG A 122 5.34 3.46 -18.62
C ARG A 122 5.32 4.68 -19.54
N LEU A 123 5.66 5.86 -19.03
CA LEU A 123 5.75 7.07 -19.84
C LEU A 123 6.85 6.94 -20.90
N PHE A 124 8.01 6.42 -20.52
CA PHE A 124 9.11 6.16 -21.44
C PHE A 124 8.73 5.17 -22.55
N ALA A 125 8.08 4.07 -22.18
CA ALA A 125 7.56 3.09 -23.14
C ALA A 125 6.57 3.67 -24.16
N VAL A 126 5.77 4.68 -23.77
CA VAL A 126 4.79 5.33 -24.66
C VAL A 126 5.42 6.42 -25.52
N ILE A 127 6.33 7.23 -24.97
CA ILE A 127 7.00 8.31 -25.71
C ILE A 127 7.94 7.72 -26.76
N SER A 128 8.76 6.74 -26.37
CA SER A 128 9.81 6.17 -27.21
C SER A 128 9.83 4.63 -27.15
N PRO A 129 8.85 3.95 -27.77
CA PRO A 129 8.72 2.50 -27.68
C PRO A 129 9.92 1.73 -28.23
N LEU A 130 10.54 2.21 -29.33
CA LEU A 130 11.70 1.56 -29.94
C LEU A 130 12.94 1.61 -29.03
N LYS A 131 13.23 2.78 -28.43
CA LYS A 131 14.34 2.93 -27.48
C LYS A 131 14.11 2.14 -26.19
N HIS A 132 12.88 2.14 -25.68
CA HIS A 132 12.52 1.33 -24.51
C HIS A 132 12.76 -0.15 -24.76
N MET A 133 12.36 -0.66 -25.94
CA MET A 133 12.61 -2.04 -26.33
C MET A 133 14.11 -2.34 -26.47
N GLU A 134 14.87 -1.46 -27.12
CA GLU A 134 16.33 -1.62 -27.29
C GLU A 134 17.06 -1.72 -25.95
N ILE A 135 16.76 -0.81 -25.01
CA ILE A 135 17.34 -0.84 -23.66
C ILE A 135 16.97 -2.12 -22.92
N LEU A 136 15.73 -2.59 -23.05
CA LEU A 136 15.32 -3.85 -22.42
C LEU A 136 15.93 -5.10 -23.07
N LEU A 137 16.38 -5.02 -24.31
CA LEU A 137 17.11 -6.11 -24.97
C LEU A 137 18.58 -6.13 -24.59
N GLN A 138 19.23 -4.95 -24.54
CA GLN A 138 20.67 -4.84 -24.30
C GLN A 138 21.03 -4.77 -22.81
N PHE A 139 20.26 -4.03 -22.01
CA PHE A 139 20.63 -3.64 -20.64
C PHE A 139 19.55 -3.95 -19.61
N LYS A 140 18.72 -4.97 -19.83
CA LYS A 140 17.57 -5.32 -18.99
C LYS A 140 17.87 -5.28 -17.49
N TYR A 141 18.88 -6.01 -17.05
CA TYR A 141 19.16 -6.15 -15.62
C TYR A 141 19.66 -4.86 -15.00
N VAL A 142 20.50 -4.11 -15.70
CA VAL A 142 20.97 -2.79 -15.25
C VAL A 142 19.80 -1.80 -15.14
N TYR A 143 18.88 -1.83 -16.12
CA TYR A 143 17.68 -1.01 -16.13
C TYR A 143 16.71 -1.33 -14.98
N LEU A 144 16.50 -2.61 -14.66
CA LEU A 144 15.65 -2.99 -13.52
C LEU A 144 16.34 -2.73 -12.18
N PHE A 145 17.65 -2.97 -12.11
CA PHE A 145 18.45 -2.72 -10.91
C PHE A 145 18.50 -1.23 -10.57
N SER A 146 18.57 -0.33 -11.55
CA SER A 146 18.56 1.11 -11.30
C SER A 146 17.25 1.57 -10.64
N TYR A 147 16.10 1.06 -11.07
CA TYR A 147 14.83 1.32 -10.40
C TYR A 147 14.80 0.78 -8.96
N LEU A 148 15.25 -0.47 -8.76
CA LEU A 148 15.32 -1.05 -7.42
C LEU A 148 16.22 -0.21 -6.49
N LEU A 149 17.36 0.25 -7.00
CA LEU A 149 18.30 1.09 -6.28
C LEU A 149 17.67 2.43 -5.90
N ILE A 150 16.99 3.11 -6.83
CA ILE A 150 16.29 4.38 -6.56
C ILE A 150 15.23 4.19 -5.47
N CYS A 151 14.42 3.12 -5.55
CA CYS A 151 13.38 2.83 -4.57
C CYS A 151 13.99 2.54 -3.18
N THR A 152 15.07 1.75 -3.14
CA THR A 152 15.77 1.39 -1.92
C THR A 152 16.42 2.60 -1.26
N ILE A 153 17.08 3.46 -2.02
CA ILE A 153 17.70 4.70 -1.51
C ILE A 153 16.62 5.59 -0.88
N TYR A 154 15.47 5.76 -1.54
CA TYR A 154 14.38 6.57 -1.00
C TYR A 154 13.74 5.95 0.26
N GLY A 155 13.54 4.63 0.28
CA GLY A 155 13.06 3.91 1.45
C GLY A 155 14.03 4.04 2.64
N ALA A 156 15.33 3.87 2.40
CA ALA A 156 16.37 3.98 3.42
C ALA A 156 16.51 5.42 3.95
N TYR A 157 16.47 6.41 3.06
CA TYR A 157 16.42 7.83 3.42
C TYR A 157 15.26 8.09 4.38
N SER A 158 14.04 7.69 4.01
CA SER A 158 12.84 7.93 4.82
C SER A 158 12.90 7.21 6.17
N LEU A 159 13.37 5.95 6.20
CA LEU A 159 13.57 5.19 7.44
C LEU A 159 14.57 5.89 8.37
N ASN A 160 15.69 6.39 7.83
CA ASN A 160 16.70 7.07 8.63
C ASN A 160 16.12 8.29 9.37
N TYR A 161 15.28 9.11 8.71
CA TYR A 161 14.62 10.24 9.36
C TYR A 161 13.67 9.82 10.48
N VAL A 162 12.91 8.74 10.27
CA VAL A 162 11.98 8.24 11.28
C VAL A 162 12.75 7.71 12.48
N LEU A 163 13.79 6.90 12.26
CA LEU A 163 14.61 6.35 13.34
C LEU A 163 15.39 7.44 14.09
N ALA A 164 15.96 8.43 13.41
CA ALA A 164 16.62 9.55 14.06
C ALA A 164 15.68 10.28 15.04
N ASN A 165 14.44 10.56 14.60
CA ASN A 165 13.41 11.13 15.47
C ASN A 165 13.01 10.17 16.61
N ALA A 166 12.98 8.87 16.37
CA ALA A 166 12.70 7.87 17.39
C ALA A 166 13.78 7.82 18.48
N PHE A 167 15.07 7.96 18.11
CA PHE A 167 16.17 8.06 19.07
C PHE A 167 16.08 9.32 19.94
N GLU A 168 15.79 10.47 19.33
CA GLU A 168 15.60 11.74 20.07
C GLU A 168 14.39 11.70 21.01
N ASN A 169 13.39 10.88 20.71
CA ASN A 169 12.12 10.82 21.43
C ASN A 169 11.83 9.41 21.98
N ALA A 170 12.86 8.68 22.40
CA ALA A 170 12.78 7.25 22.67
C ALA A 170 11.70 6.86 23.69
N GLY A 171 11.55 7.66 24.76
CA GLY A 171 10.60 7.39 25.85
C GLY A 171 9.14 7.78 25.55
N ASN A 172 8.85 8.42 24.41
CA ASN A 172 7.49 8.87 24.14
C ASN A 172 6.56 7.68 23.87
N PRO A 173 5.38 7.62 24.51
CA PRO A 173 4.46 6.51 24.32
C PRO A 173 3.85 6.54 22.92
N THR A 174 3.63 5.35 22.37
CA THR A 174 2.94 5.11 21.10
C THR A 174 2.14 3.83 21.22
N THR A 175 1.00 3.77 20.53
CA THR A 175 0.20 2.53 20.47
C THR A 175 0.85 1.45 19.62
N GLY A 176 1.91 1.80 18.87
CA GLY A 176 2.53 0.92 17.89
C GLY A 176 1.82 0.97 16.53
N MET A 177 0.91 1.92 16.32
CA MET A 177 0.33 2.18 15.00
C MET A 177 1.38 2.86 14.11
N LEU A 178 1.60 2.32 12.91
CA LEU A 178 2.59 2.81 11.94
C LEU A 178 2.48 4.31 11.63
N ALA A 179 1.26 4.86 11.60
CA ALA A 179 1.05 6.28 11.32
C ALA A 179 1.66 7.19 12.42
N GLU A 180 1.80 6.69 13.65
CA GLU A 180 2.35 7.44 14.78
C GLU A 180 3.87 7.63 14.67
N SER A 181 4.57 6.81 13.86
CA SER A 181 5.98 6.99 13.49
C SER A 181 6.20 8.25 12.64
N PHE A 182 5.16 8.71 11.92
CA PHE A 182 5.20 9.89 11.06
C PHE A 182 4.56 11.10 11.73
N ARG A 183 5.07 11.49 12.90
CA ARG A 183 4.54 12.61 13.69
C ARG A 183 5.37 13.89 13.61
N GLY A 184 4.78 15.01 14.03
CA GLY A 184 5.45 16.31 14.11
C GLY A 184 6.07 16.73 12.77
N THR A 185 7.31 17.25 12.82
CA THR A 185 8.08 17.68 11.65
C THR A 185 8.33 16.53 10.66
N ILE A 186 8.57 15.31 11.15
CA ILE A 186 8.76 14.13 10.29
C ILE A 186 7.47 13.82 9.52
N GLY A 187 6.33 13.87 10.20
CA GLY A 187 5.02 13.74 9.58
C GLY A 187 4.76 14.79 8.50
N HIS A 188 5.10 16.06 8.76
CA HIS A 188 4.96 17.12 7.75
C HIS A 188 5.85 16.87 6.53
N LYS A 189 7.10 16.48 6.73
CA LYS A 189 8.01 16.13 5.62
C LYS A 189 7.49 14.91 4.83
N SER A 190 7.03 13.88 5.52
CA SER A 190 6.46 12.67 4.90
C SER A 190 5.23 12.99 4.06
N VAL A 191 4.30 13.82 4.57
CA VAL A 191 3.13 14.31 3.83
C VAL A 191 3.58 15.06 2.57
N THR A 192 4.50 16.01 2.71
CA THR A 192 5.00 16.81 1.57
C THR A 192 5.65 15.94 0.51
N HIS A 193 6.54 15.01 0.90
CA HIS A 193 7.17 14.09 -0.04
C HIS A 193 6.14 13.17 -0.72
N THR A 194 5.19 12.63 0.03
CA THR A 194 4.13 11.77 -0.52
C THR A 194 3.27 12.52 -1.50
N PHE A 195 2.92 13.77 -1.20
CA PHE A 195 2.18 14.64 -2.12
C PHE A 195 2.98 14.92 -3.39
N ILE A 196 4.26 15.29 -3.29
CA ILE A 196 5.13 15.55 -4.45
C ILE A 196 5.24 14.30 -5.34
N ILE A 197 5.51 13.13 -4.77
CA ILE A 197 5.64 11.88 -5.53
C ILE A 197 4.32 11.50 -6.20
N SER A 198 3.21 11.64 -5.48
CA SER A 198 1.86 11.39 -6.02
C SER A 198 1.51 12.34 -7.15
N LEU A 199 1.88 13.62 -7.03
CA LEU A 199 1.68 14.62 -8.07
C LEU A 199 2.51 14.31 -9.32
N CYS A 200 3.81 14.03 -9.15
CA CYS A 200 4.70 13.63 -10.25
C CYS A 200 4.18 12.38 -10.99
N SER A 201 3.71 11.38 -10.24
CA SER A 201 3.13 10.15 -10.80
C SER A 201 1.84 10.46 -11.57
N SER A 202 0.98 11.33 -11.02
CA SER A 202 -0.25 11.78 -11.68
C SER A 202 0.05 12.51 -12.99
N CYS A 203 1.03 13.41 -13.00
CA CYS A 203 1.47 14.10 -14.21
C CYS A 203 1.96 13.13 -15.29
N CYS A 204 2.70 12.08 -14.92
CA CYS A 204 3.11 11.04 -15.85
C CYS A 204 1.90 10.34 -16.47
N TYR A 205 0.88 9.99 -15.67
CA TYR A 205 -0.32 9.31 -16.16
C TYR A 205 -1.23 10.19 -17.02
N VAL A 206 -1.40 11.46 -16.65
CA VAL A 206 -2.12 12.43 -17.49
C VAL A 206 -1.41 12.55 -18.84
N THR A 207 -0.08 12.62 -18.85
CA THR A 207 0.72 12.67 -20.08
C THR A 207 0.54 11.41 -20.92
N ILE A 208 0.64 10.22 -20.32
CA ILE A 208 0.37 8.93 -20.99
C ILE A 208 -1.03 8.95 -21.62
N PHE A 209 -2.05 9.36 -20.88
CA PHE A 209 -3.43 9.41 -21.35
C PHE A 209 -3.60 10.33 -22.56
N VAL A 210 -3.04 11.55 -22.49
CA VAL A 210 -3.07 12.52 -23.59
C VAL A 210 -2.34 11.98 -24.82
N LEU A 211 -1.16 11.37 -24.65
CA LEU A 211 -0.39 10.79 -25.75
C LEU A 211 -1.11 9.64 -26.44
N ILE A 212 -1.73 8.73 -25.67
CA ILE A 212 -2.52 7.62 -26.21
C ILE A 212 -3.71 8.16 -27.01
N ARG A 213 -4.41 9.18 -26.49
CA ARG A 213 -5.55 9.80 -27.17
C ARG A 213 -5.17 10.52 -28.46
N ARG A 214 -4.04 11.23 -28.47
CA ARG A 214 -3.59 11.99 -29.64
C ARG A 214 -3.04 11.12 -30.76
N ARG A 215 -2.36 10.02 -30.45
CA ARG A 215 -1.65 9.23 -31.47
C ARG A 215 -2.51 8.23 -32.24
N ASN A 216 -3.83 8.14 -32.00
CA ASN A 216 -4.70 7.12 -32.62
C ASN A 216 -3.96 5.79 -32.77
N PHE A 217 -3.37 5.27 -31.68
CA PHE A 217 -2.50 4.08 -31.72
C PHE A 217 -3.36 2.85 -32.09
N VAL A 218 -3.58 2.71 -33.39
CA VAL A 218 -4.20 1.58 -34.07
C VAL A 218 -3.20 0.42 -33.97
N ASN A 219 -3.66 -0.72 -33.45
CA ASN A 219 -3.05 -2.05 -33.56
C ASN A 219 -1.92 -2.49 -32.60
N GLN A 220 -2.00 -2.19 -31.30
CA GLN A 220 -1.40 -3.06 -30.26
C GLN A 220 -2.37 -3.34 -29.10
N GLN A 221 -3.39 -4.18 -29.36
CA GLN A 221 -4.43 -4.52 -28.39
C GLN A 221 -3.90 -5.11 -27.06
N THR A 222 -2.75 -5.79 -27.08
CA THR A 222 -2.20 -6.47 -25.89
C THR A 222 -1.47 -5.49 -24.96
N ASN A 223 -0.58 -4.64 -25.50
CA ASN A 223 0.14 -3.62 -24.72
C ASN A 223 -0.80 -2.54 -24.16
N ALA A 224 -1.83 -2.15 -24.92
CA ALA A 224 -2.81 -1.16 -24.48
C ALA A 224 -3.64 -1.64 -23.26
N ARG A 225 -3.96 -2.93 -23.18
CA ARG A 225 -4.73 -3.50 -22.05
C ARG A 225 -3.90 -3.60 -20.78
N VAL A 226 -2.66 -4.09 -20.87
CA VAL A 226 -1.74 -4.16 -19.72
C VAL A 226 -1.43 -2.75 -19.20
N LEU A 227 -1.27 -1.79 -20.10
CA LEU A 227 -1.12 -0.38 -19.75
C LEU A 227 -2.37 0.16 -19.03
N ARG A 228 -3.58 -0.17 -19.50
CA ARG A 228 -4.83 0.23 -18.84
C ARG A 228 -4.94 -0.32 -17.42
N SER A 229 -4.65 -1.60 -17.18
CA SER A 229 -4.72 -2.18 -15.84
C SER A 229 -3.73 -1.51 -14.87
N LEU A 230 -2.50 -1.23 -15.32
CA LEU A 230 -1.49 -0.57 -14.49
C LEU A 230 -1.86 0.88 -14.16
N VAL A 231 -2.41 1.62 -15.14
CA VAL A 231 -2.90 2.98 -14.90
C VAL A 231 -4.00 2.99 -13.84
N ILE A 232 -4.95 2.05 -13.89
CA ILE A 232 -6.04 1.96 -12.90
C ILE A 232 -5.49 1.65 -11.51
N ILE A 233 -4.62 0.64 -11.39
CA ILE A 233 -4.00 0.25 -10.11
C ILE A 233 -3.28 1.44 -9.48
N LEU A 234 -2.43 2.09 -10.27
CA LEU A 234 -1.57 3.15 -9.77
C LEU A 234 -2.40 4.40 -9.46
N SER A 235 -3.47 4.66 -10.21
CA SER A 235 -4.43 5.72 -9.88
C SER A 235 -5.17 5.45 -8.57
N ILE A 236 -5.66 4.22 -8.34
CA ILE A 236 -6.33 3.84 -7.08
C ILE A 236 -5.37 4.00 -5.90
N ASN A 237 -4.12 3.53 -6.03
CA ASN A 237 -3.14 3.69 -4.96
C ASN A 237 -2.81 5.15 -4.71
N ILE A 238 -2.50 5.95 -5.75
CA ILE A 238 -2.23 7.39 -5.62
C ILE A 238 -3.40 8.11 -4.93
N VAL A 239 -4.64 7.82 -5.34
CA VAL A 239 -5.83 8.38 -4.69
C VAL A 239 -5.90 7.93 -3.23
N GLY A 240 -5.65 6.66 -2.93
CA GLY A 240 -5.60 6.16 -1.55
C GLY A 240 -4.59 6.91 -0.67
N TYR A 241 -3.36 7.10 -1.15
CA TYR A 241 -2.34 7.87 -0.45
C TYR A 241 -2.75 9.34 -0.28
N VAL A 242 -3.11 10.04 -1.36
CA VAL A 242 -3.49 11.46 -1.31
C VAL A 242 -4.74 11.69 -0.46
N PHE A 243 -5.75 10.83 -0.58
CA PHE A 243 -6.99 10.92 0.19
C PHE A 243 -6.74 10.73 1.69
N THR A 244 -5.87 9.79 2.04
CA THR A 244 -5.43 9.58 3.43
C THR A 244 -4.77 10.83 4.00
N LEU A 245 -3.86 11.45 3.24
CA LEU A 245 -3.24 12.72 3.65
C LEU A 245 -4.28 13.83 3.79
N ALA A 246 -5.22 13.94 2.86
CA ALA A 246 -6.29 14.93 2.89
C ALA A 246 -7.16 14.77 4.15
N ILE A 247 -7.53 13.55 4.53
CA ILE A 247 -8.27 13.28 5.77
C ILE A 247 -7.46 13.74 6.99
N TYR A 248 -6.17 13.39 7.09
CA TYR A 248 -5.37 13.80 8.23
C TYR A 248 -5.19 15.32 8.34
N GLN A 249 -5.04 16.02 7.20
CA GLN A 249 -4.99 17.48 7.19
C GLN A 249 -6.34 18.10 7.52
N PHE A 250 -7.44 17.52 7.03
CA PHE A 250 -8.80 17.95 7.35
C PHE A 250 -9.10 17.81 8.83
N ILE A 251 -8.84 16.64 9.42
CA ILE A 251 -8.97 16.40 10.87
C ILE A 251 -8.10 17.38 11.67
N GLY A 252 -6.86 17.63 11.22
CA GLY A 252 -5.96 18.59 11.86
C GLY A 252 -6.48 20.03 11.83
N ALA A 253 -6.94 20.51 10.67
CA ALA A 253 -7.46 21.86 10.48
C ALA A 253 -8.75 22.10 11.26
N PHE A 254 -9.60 21.07 11.35
CA PHE A 254 -10.93 21.16 11.94
C PHE A 254 -11.04 20.46 13.29
N ARG A 255 -9.91 20.26 14.00
CA ARG A 255 -9.82 19.49 15.25
C ARG A 255 -10.88 19.87 16.30
N HIS A 256 -11.21 21.16 16.39
CA HIS A 256 -12.15 21.69 17.37
C HIS A 256 -13.60 21.20 17.14
N MET A 257 -13.94 20.81 15.90
CA MET A 257 -15.27 20.29 15.56
C MET A 257 -15.43 18.80 15.87
N PHE A 258 -14.33 18.05 16.03
CA PHE A 258 -14.36 16.60 16.23
C PHE A 258 -14.42 16.16 17.70
N GLY A 259 -14.47 17.11 18.65
CA GLY A 259 -14.66 16.83 20.07
C GLY A 259 -13.38 16.36 20.78
N SER A 260 -13.49 15.28 21.55
CA SER A 260 -12.37 14.82 22.40
C SER A 260 -11.17 14.31 21.56
N PRO A 261 -9.93 14.46 22.04
CA PRO A 261 -8.73 13.96 21.36
C PRO A 261 -8.77 12.46 21.04
N ILE A 262 -9.42 11.67 21.89
CA ILE A 262 -9.63 10.22 21.67
C ILE A 262 -10.51 10.00 20.43
N ARG A 263 -11.57 10.79 20.26
CA ARG A 263 -12.43 10.69 19.08
C ARG A 263 -11.70 11.11 17.81
N ILE A 264 -10.88 12.16 17.89
CA ILE A 264 -10.01 12.61 16.80
C ILE A 264 -9.06 11.48 16.37
N TRP A 265 -8.45 10.78 17.33
CA TRP A 265 -7.62 9.60 17.10
C TRP A 265 -8.40 8.49 16.37
N GLN A 266 -9.60 8.16 16.86
CA GLN A 266 -10.48 7.14 16.26
C GLN A 266 -10.86 7.49 14.81
N PHE A 267 -11.15 8.75 14.49
CA PHE A 267 -11.41 9.18 13.12
C PHE A 267 -10.19 9.03 12.20
N GLY A 268 -8.98 9.15 12.73
CA GLY A 268 -7.74 8.91 11.99
C GLY A 268 -7.62 7.49 11.42
N PHE A 269 -8.30 6.50 12.00
CA PHE A 269 -8.28 5.11 11.49
C PHE A 269 -9.00 4.94 10.17
N ILE A 270 -10.02 5.76 9.89
CA ILE A 270 -10.75 5.68 8.62
C ILE A 270 -9.78 5.92 7.46
N ALA A 271 -8.85 6.87 7.62
CA ALA A 271 -7.82 7.15 6.63
C ALA A 271 -6.91 5.91 6.42
N GLY A 272 -6.46 5.28 7.51
CA GLY A 272 -5.63 4.07 7.46
C GLY A 272 -6.34 2.89 6.80
N ILE A 273 -7.63 2.69 7.06
CA ILE A 273 -8.45 1.63 6.44
C ILE A 273 -8.54 1.84 4.93
N LEU A 274 -8.82 3.06 4.49
CA LEU A 274 -8.94 3.37 3.06
C LEU A 274 -7.61 3.24 2.33
N LEU A 275 -6.50 3.66 2.94
CA LEU A 275 -5.16 3.44 2.40
C LEU A 275 -4.89 1.95 2.17
N ASN A 276 -5.19 1.12 3.18
CA ASN A 276 -4.96 -0.31 3.12
C ASN A 276 -5.87 -1.02 2.12
N ALA A 277 -7.11 -0.56 1.98
CA ALA A 277 -8.03 -1.06 0.95
C ALA A 277 -7.51 -0.74 -0.45
N ALA A 278 -6.97 0.47 -0.66
CA ALA A 278 -6.33 0.84 -1.92
C ALA A 278 -5.10 -0.05 -2.19
N ALA A 279 -4.18 -0.17 -1.22
CA ALA A 279 -2.97 -1.00 -1.31
C ALA A 279 -3.27 -2.50 -1.58
N GLY A 280 -4.40 -3.01 -1.08
CA GLY A 280 -4.85 -4.38 -1.34
C GLY A 280 -5.56 -4.58 -2.69
N SER A 281 -5.94 -3.51 -3.39
CA SER A 281 -6.76 -3.59 -4.61
C SER A 281 -6.01 -4.12 -5.84
N ASN A 282 -4.67 -4.16 -5.78
CA ASN A 282 -3.77 -4.53 -6.89
C ASN A 282 -4.21 -5.83 -7.61
N ALA A 283 -4.39 -6.92 -6.85
CA ALA A 283 -4.74 -8.23 -7.41
C ALA A 283 -6.14 -8.22 -8.04
N ILE A 284 -7.10 -7.53 -7.42
CA ILE A 284 -8.47 -7.41 -7.90
C ILE A 284 -8.47 -6.71 -9.26
N VAL A 285 -7.80 -5.56 -9.36
CA VAL A 285 -7.73 -4.80 -10.61
C VAL A 285 -7.02 -5.60 -11.70
N LEU A 286 -5.92 -6.29 -11.38
CA LEU A 286 -5.21 -7.17 -12.32
C LEU A 286 -6.10 -8.32 -12.82
N TYR A 287 -6.86 -8.95 -11.93
CA TYR A 287 -7.78 -10.03 -12.29
C TYR A 287 -8.87 -9.57 -13.27
N PHE A 288 -9.48 -8.41 -13.02
CA PHE A 288 -10.55 -7.92 -13.89
C PHE A 288 -10.04 -7.32 -15.20
N ASN A 289 -8.90 -6.64 -15.19
CA ASN A 289 -8.45 -5.83 -16.33
C ASN A 289 -7.32 -6.47 -17.17
N SER A 290 -6.59 -7.47 -16.65
CA SER A 290 -5.52 -8.15 -17.39
C SER A 290 -5.88 -9.60 -17.71
N THR A 291 -5.97 -9.92 -19.00
CA THR A 291 -6.23 -11.29 -19.49
C THR A 291 -5.15 -12.27 -19.06
N ASP A 292 -3.89 -11.82 -19.01
CA ASP A 292 -2.76 -12.66 -18.63
C ASP A 292 -2.77 -12.99 -17.15
N TYR A 293 -2.92 -11.98 -16.28
CA TYR A 293 -3.04 -12.22 -14.85
C TYR A 293 -4.28 -13.05 -14.53
N ARG A 294 -5.44 -12.75 -15.13
CA ARG A 294 -6.65 -13.56 -14.93
C ARG A 294 -6.46 -15.03 -15.29
N ARG A 295 -5.82 -15.31 -16.42
CA ARG A 295 -5.52 -16.69 -16.85
C ARG A 295 -4.60 -17.38 -15.85
N LEU A 296 -3.56 -16.69 -15.38
CA LEU A 296 -2.60 -17.25 -14.44
C LEU A 296 -3.22 -17.45 -13.05
N PHE A 297 -4.03 -16.51 -12.55
CA PHE A 297 -4.79 -16.68 -11.33
C PHE A 297 -5.71 -17.90 -11.40
N LYS A 298 -6.47 -18.05 -12.50
CA LYS A 298 -7.32 -19.24 -12.69
C LYS A 298 -6.52 -20.54 -12.74
N LYS A 299 -5.31 -20.52 -13.31
CA LYS A 299 -4.41 -21.67 -13.36
C LYS A 299 -3.91 -22.06 -11.97
N GLU A 300 -3.36 -21.11 -11.22
CA GLU A 300 -2.74 -21.39 -9.92
C GLU A 300 -3.79 -21.70 -8.84
N PHE A 301 -4.98 -21.08 -8.90
CA PHE A 301 -6.05 -21.29 -7.93
C PHE A 301 -7.15 -22.24 -8.43
N LYS A 302 -6.89 -23.03 -9.48
CA LYS A 302 -7.87 -23.94 -10.10
C LYS A 302 -8.53 -24.85 -9.06
N MET A 303 -7.74 -25.49 -8.20
CA MET A 303 -8.24 -26.38 -7.14
C MET A 303 -9.12 -25.64 -6.13
N CYS A 304 -8.74 -24.42 -5.73
CA CYS A 304 -9.56 -23.60 -4.84
C CYS A 304 -10.91 -23.24 -5.50
N PHE A 305 -10.88 -22.81 -6.76
CA PHE A 305 -12.10 -22.50 -7.52
C PHE A 305 -13.00 -23.72 -7.70
N GLU A 306 -12.44 -24.90 -7.98
CA GLU A 306 -13.18 -26.15 -8.09
C GLU A 306 -13.87 -26.55 -6.77
N LEU A 307 -13.20 -26.37 -5.62
CA LEU A 307 -13.79 -26.61 -4.30
C LEU A 307 -14.95 -25.65 -3.99
N PHE A 308 -14.86 -24.38 -4.39
CA PHE A 308 -15.96 -23.41 -4.25
C PHE A 308 -17.11 -23.68 -5.23
N HIS A 309 -16.82 -24.15 -6.45
CA HIS A 309 -17.85 -24.45 -7.45
C HIS A 309 -18.59 -25.75 -7.14
N ASN A 310 -17.90 -26.78 -6.63
CA ASN A 310 -18.52 -28.06 -6.26
C ASN A 310 -19.51 -27.92 -5.09
N LYS A 311 -19.36 -26.91 -4.23
CA LYS A 311 -20.34 -26.62 -3.15
C LYS A 311 -21.64 -25.99 -3.65
N ASN A 312 -21.65 -25.38 -4.84
CA ASN A 312 -22.86 -24.81 -5.45
C ASN A 312 -23.55 -25.80 -6.42
N GLY A 313 -22.95 -26.96 -6.71
CA GLY A 313 -23.45 -27.97 -7.64
C GLY A 313 -24.26 -29.12 -7.04
N GLN A 314 -24.38 -29.23 -5.71
CA GLN A 314 -25.13 -30.31 -5.03
C GLN A 314 -26.53 -29.90 -4.54
N ARG A 315 -27.27 -29.11 -5.33
CA ARG A 315 -28.72 -28.87 -5.12
C ARG A 315 -29.59 -29.29 -6.31
N ASN A 316 -29.20 -30.32 -7.05
CA ASN A 316 -30.12 -31.05 -7.93
C ASN A 316 -30.24 -32.49 -7.43
N PHE A 317 -30.96 -32.65 -6.31
CA PHE A 317 -31.53 -33.94 -5.95
C PHE A 317 -32.61 -34.25 -7.01
N GLN A 318 -32.31 -35.17 -7.92
CA GLN A 318 -33.32 -35.81 -8.75
C GLN A 318 -34.29 -36.53 -7.80
N ILE A 319 -35.48 -35.95 -7.62
CA ILE A 319 -36.64 -36.69 -7.12
C ILE A 319 -37.13 -37.49 -8.32
N ASN A 320 -36.70 -38.75 -8.40
CA ASN A 320 -37.34 -39.72 -9.28
C ASN A 320 -38.68 -40.09 -8.63
N PHE A 321 -39.77 -39.68 -9.29
CA PHE A 321 -41.09 -40.24 -9.05
C PHE A 321 -41.10 -41.70 -9.51
N VAL A 322 -41.42 -42.61 -8.60
CA VAL A 322 -42.06 -43.89 -8.87
C VAL A 322 -43.26 -43.99 -7.94
#